data_AF-A0A9R1PKQ6-F1
#
_entry.id   AF-A0A9R1PKQ6-F1
#
_cell.length_a   1.000
_cell.length_b   1.000
_cell.length_c   1.000
_cell.angle_alpha   90.00
_cell.angle_beta   90.00
_cell.angle_gamma   90.00
#
_symmetry.space_group_name_H-M   'P 1'
#
loop_
_entity.id
_entity.type
_entity.pdbx_description
1 polymer ?
#
loop_
_entity_poly.entity_id
_entity_poly.type
_entity_poly.pdbx_seq_one_letter_code
_entity_poly.pdbx_strand_id
1 'polypeptide(L)'
;MAAVLQLCIEELCLVYHIATATKWPKRLKQFLQEEKLYTFAGFNIEGDKKMLNKSGLEINPNNFIDMQRKWKVPTTSKYYDSLVDVAASVIHPFYKGMKQNFDNEEDHKKWGTSPLPDNLIEYAAKDVYAMYKSWKIIDNIVTGWDIAQEQEVDPY
;
A
#
# COMPACT_ATOMS: atom_id res chain seq x y z
N MET A 1 10.39 15.08 3.15
CA MET A 1 10.85 13.83 3.79
C MET A 1 9.61 13.02 4.12
N ALA A 2 9.69 11.69 4.16
CA ALA A 2 8.59 10.87 4.64
C ALA A 2 8.47 11.04 6.17
N ALA A 3 7.24 11.14 6.69
CA ALA A 3 7.01 11.21 8.13
C ALA A 3 6.81 9.81 8.73
N VAL A 4 6.11 8.95 8.00
CA VAL A 4 5.77 7.59 8.41
C VAL A 4 5.99 6.65 7.22
N LEU A 5 6.45 5.42 7.53
CA LEU A 5 6.44 4.29 6.61
C LEU A 5 5.45 3.25 7.12
N GLN A 6 4.51 2.87 6.27
CA GLN A 6 3.55 1.81 6.54
C GLN A 6 3.93 0.54 5.76
N LEU A 7 3.90 -0.61 6.41
CA LEU A 7 4.13 -1.92 5.80
C LEU A 7 3.08 -2.89 6.33
N CYS A 8 2.58 -3.81 5.51
CA CYS A 8 1.65 -4.82 6.01
C CYS A 8 1.84 -6.15 5.31
N ILE A 9 1.73 -7.22 6.10
CA ILE A 9 1.66 -8.60 5.64
C ILE A 9 0.51 -9.27 6.39
N GLU A 10 -0.46 -9.79 5.63
CA GLU A 10 -1.68 -10.38 6.16
C GLU A 10 -2.40 -9.41 7.11
N GLU A 11 -2.47 -9.72 8.41
CA GLU A 11 -3.11 -8.92 9.43
C GLU A 11 -2.11 -8.10 10.26
N LEU A 12 -0.81 -8.23 9.97
CA LEU A 12 0.27 -7.56 10.69
C LEU A 12 0.70 -6.31 9.94
N CYS A 13 0.27 -5.14 10.41
CA CYS A 13 0.69 -3.86 9.88
C CYS A 13 1.67 -3.13 10.82
N LEU A 14 2.77 -2.68 10.26
CA LEU A 14 3.79 -1.86 10.89
C LEU A 14 3.61 -0.39 10.49
N VAL A 15 3.56 0.49 11.48
CA VAL A 15 3.62 1.95 11.30
C VAL A 15 4.93 2.45 11.89
N TYR A 16 5.91 2.73 11.02
CA TYR A 16 7.25 3.17 11.42
C TYR A 16 7.38 4.70 11.31
N HIS A 17 7.58 5.37 12.45
CA HIS A 17 7.61 6.83 12.53
C HIS A 17 8.97 7.42 12.12
N ILE A 18 9.20 7.52 10.81
CA ILE A 18 10.44 8.04 10.19
C ILE A 18 10.84 9.40 10.76
N ALA A 19 9.90 10.33 10.97
CA ALA A 19 10.19 11.69 11.43
C ALA A 19 10.91 11.75 12.78
N THR A 20 10.80 10.70 13.59
CA THR A 20 11.44 10.60 14.91
C THR A 20 12.62 9.63 14.94
N ALA A 21 12.92 8.98 13.83
CA ALA A 21 14.02 8.03 13.73
C ALA A 21 15.37 8.75 13.80
N THR A 22 16.09 8.55 14.91
CA THR A 22 17.46 9.09 15.06
C THR A 22 18.50 8.25 14.34
N LYS A 23 18.18 6.97 14.06
CA LYS A 23 19.01 6.02 13.30
C LYS A 23 18.10 5.06 12.53
N TRP A 24 18.57 4.60 11.37
CA TRP A 24 17.88 3.53 10.65
C TRP A 24 18.08 2.17 11.33
N PRO A 25 17.04 1.33 11.41
CA PRO A 25 17.22 -0.07 11.76
C PRO A 25 18.23 -0.71 10.81
N LYS A 26 19.16 -1.53 11.34
CA LYS A 26 20.29 -2.09 10.58
C LYS A 26 19.87 -2.76 9.26
N ARG A 27 18.70 -3.42 9.26
CA ARG A 27 18.18 -4.18 8.12
C ARG A 27 17.17 -3.43 7.26
N LEU A 28 16.73 -2.22 7.63
CA LEU A 28 15.67 -1.52 6.89
C LEU A 28 16.06 -1.24 5.44
N LYS A 29 17.30 -0.76 5.20
CA LYS A 29 17.78 -0.51 3.84
C LYS A 29 17.89 -1.79 3.02
N GLN A 30 18.39 -2.87 3.63
CA GLN A 30 18.48 -4.17 2.97
C GLN A 30 17.09 -4.73 2.64
N PHE A 31 16.14 -4.58 3.56
CA PHE A 31 14.75 -4.97 3.36
C PHE A 31 14.11 -4.21 2.19
N LEU A 32 14.26 -2.89 2.11
CA LEU A 32 13.71 -2.11 1.00
C LEU A 32 14.38 -2.41 -0.36
N GLN A 33 15.60 -2.95 -0.34
CA GLN A 33 16.38 -3.29 -1.54
C GLN A 33 16.24 -4.76 -1.96
N GLU A 34 15.58 -5.60 -1.17
CA GLU A 34 15.34 -7.01 -1.51
C GLU A 34 14.59 -7.13 -2.84
N GLU A 35 14.91 -8.18 -3.60
CA GLU A 35 14.37 -8.41 -4.95
C GLU A 35 13.75 -9.80 -5.11
N LYS A 36 14.17 -10.77 -4.30
CA LYS A 36 13.91 -12.19 -4.55
C LYS A 36 12.78 -12.76 -3.72
N LEU A 37 12.61 -12.29 -2.48
CA LEU A 37 11.74 -12.95 -1.50
C LEU A 37 10.30 -12.44 -1.49
N TYR A 38 10.09 -11.19 -1.89
CA TYR A 38 8.78 -10.54 -1.90
C TYR A 38 8.84 -9.35 -2.85
N THR A 39 7.68 -8.84 -3.24
CA THR A 39 7.55 -7.62 -4.04
C THR A 39 6.74 -6.58 -3.26
N PHE A 40 7.17 -5.33 -3.31
CA PHE A 40 6.42 -4.25 -2.67
C PHE A 40 5.23 -3.83 -3.54
N ALA A 41 4.02 -4.15 -3.09
CA ALA A 41 2.83 -3.51 -3.64
C ALA A 41 2.65 -2.11 -3.01
N GLY A 42 2.25 -1.14 -3.81
CA GLY A 42 1.90 0.20 -3.36
C GLY A 42 0.80 0.80 -4.23
N PHE A 43 0.30 1.97 -3.83
CA PHE A 43 -0.75 2.67 -4.55
C PHE A 43 -0.25 4.05 -4.95
N ASN A 44 -0.03 4.30 -6.24
CA ASN A 44 0.70 5.49 -6.72
C ASN A 44 2.12 5.58 -6.12
N ILE A 45 2.80 4.43 -6.06
CA ILE A 45 4.06 4.22 -5.32
C ILE A 45 5.22 5.11 -5.78
N GLU A 46 5.16 5.67 -6.99
CA GLU A 46 6.15 6.62 -7.48
C GLU A 46 6.23 7.89 -6.62
N GLY A 47 5.10 8.34 -6.06
CA GLY A 47 5.09 9.43 -5.08
C GLY A 47 5.82 9.04 -3.80
N ASP A 48 5.56 7.84 -3.30
CA ASP A 48 6.15 7.31 -2.07
C ASP A 48 7.66 7.11 -2.22
N LYS A 49 8.12 6.55 -3.34
CA LYS A 49 9.55 6.42 -3.67
C LYS A 49 10.29 7.75 -3.60
N LYS A 50 9.70 8.82 -4.16
CA LYS A 50 10.28 10.18 -4.10
C LYS A 50 10.38 10.69 -2.66
N MET A 51 9.38 10.41 -1.81
CA MET A 51 9.40 10.85 -0.41
C MET A 51 10.34 10.03 0.47
N LEU A 52 10.43 8.72 0.24
CA LEU A 52 11.40 7.84 0.89
C LEU A 52 12.83 8.22 0.52
N ASN A 53 13.10 8.53 -0.75
CA ASN A 53 14.43 8.92 -1.22
C ASN A 53 14.92 10.20 -0.52
N LYS A 54 14.02 11.19 -0.32
CA LYS A 54 14.30 12.38 0.51
C LYS A 54 14.66 12.06 1.97
N SER A 55 14.42 10.84 2.41
CA SER A 55 14.74 10.31 3.74
C SER A 55 15.96 9.37 3.69
N GLY A 56 16.64 9.22 2.54
CA GLY A 56 17.78 8.31 2.36
C GLY A 56 17.39 6.83 2.37
N LEU A 57 16.12 6.53 2.08
CA LEU A 57 15.55 5.19 1.93
C LEU A 57 15.08 5.02 0.49
N GLU A 58 15.29 3.85 -0.10
CA GLU A 58 14.90 3.58 -1.47
C GLU A 58 14.33 2.18 -1.56
N ILE A 59 13.18 2.05 -2.24
CA ILE A 59 12.63 0.76 -2.64
C ILE A 59 13.35 0.35 -3.92
N ASN A 60 13.76 -0.91 -4.03
CA ASN A 60 14.37 -1.44 -5.24
C ASN A 60 13.52 -1.08 -6.47
N PRO A 61 14.09 -0.38 -7.48
CA PRO A 61 13.33 0.09 -8.63
C PRO A 61 12.78 -1.02 -9.53
N ASN A 62 13.27 -2.26 -9.38
CA ASN A 62 12.80 -3.40 -10.15
C ASN A 62 11.80 -4.27 -9.39
N ASN A 63 11.57 -4.00 -8.10
CA ASN A 63 10.80 -4.89 -7.23
C ASN A 63 9.61 -4.18 -6.56
N PHE A 64 8.73 -3.63 -7.38
CA PHE A 64 7.48 -3.07 -6.90
C PHE A 64 6.32 -3.21 -7.89
N ILE A 65 5.11 -3.09 -7.37
CA ILE A 65 3.85 -3.09 -8.13
C ILE A 65 3.10 -1.81 -7.77
N ASP A 66 2.74 -1.04 -8.79
CA ASP A 66 1.81 0.09 -8.65
C ASP A 66 0.38 -0.40 -8.92
N MET A 67 -0.36 -0.72 -7.85
CA MET A 67 -1.71 -1.28 -7.94
C MET A 67 -2.67 -0.35 -8.67
N GLN A 68 -2.52 0.98 -8.51
CA GLN A 68 -3.39 1.97 -9.16
C GLN A 68 -3.33 1.89 -10.70
N ARG A 69 -2.19 1.44 -11.23
CA ARG A 69 -1.99 1.25 -12.68
C ARG A 69 -2.33 -0.15 -13.16
N LYS A 70 -2.36 -1.13 -12.25
CA LYS A 70 -2.63 -2.54 -12.56
C LYS A 70 -4.10 -2.91 -12.48
N TRP A 71 -4.90 -2.14 -11.75
CA TRP A 71 -6.32 -2.43 -11.56
C TRP A 71 -7.20 -1.22 -11.82
N LYS A 72 -8.30 -1.44 -12.53
CA LYS A 72 -9.35 -0.47 -12.80
C LYS A 72 -10.66 -0.97 -12.21
N VAL A 73 -11.33 -0.13 -11.41
CA VAL A 73 -12.65 -0.46 -10.87
C VAL A 73 -13.68 -0.39 -12.01
N PRO A 74 -14.34 -1.52 -12.37
CA PRO A 74 -15.18 -1.59 -13.57
C PRO A 74 -16.39 -0.64 -13.58
N THR A 75 -16.84 -0.22 -12.40
CA THR A 75 -18.05 0.59 -12.20
C THR A 75 -17.79 2.10 -12.19
N THR A 76 -16.56 2.53 -12.48
CA THR A 76 -16.15 3.94 -12.40
C THR A 76 -15.65 4.46 -13.75
N SER A 77 -15.88 5.75 -14.00
CA SER A 77 -15.33 6.48 -15.16
C SER A 77 -14.06 7.28 -14.82
N LYS A 78 -13.54 7.18 -13.59
CA LYS A 78 -12.34 7.88 -13.15
C LYS A 78 -11.13 7.45 -13.98
N TYR A 79 -10.19 8.35 -14.27
CA TYR A 79 -8.94 7.95 -14.94
C TYR A 79 -8.11 7.01 -14.04
N TYR A 80 -7.92 7.41 -12.77
CA TYR A 80 -7.38 6.55 -11.73
C TYR A 80 -8.36 6.43 -10.58
N ASP A 81 -8.52 5.21 -10.08
CA ASP A 81 -9.31 4.95 -8.88
C ASP A 81 -8.50 5.23 -7.63
N SER A 82 -9.19 5.62 -6.55
CA SER A 82 -8.56 5.73 -5.23
C SER A 82 -8.48 4.35 -4.58
N LEU A 83 -7.62 4.23 -3.55
CA LEU A 83 -7.58 3.01 -2.74
C LEU A 83 -8.95 2.69 -2.12
N VAL A 84 -9.72 3.71 -1.73
CA VAL A 84 -11.07 3.55 -1.18
C VAL A 84 -12.02 2.95 -2.23
N ASP A 85 -11.95 3.42 -3.48
CA ASP A 85 -12.77 2.88 -4.57
C ASP A 85 -12.43 1.39 -4.82
N VAL A 86 -11.13 1.07 -4.87
CA VAL A 86 -10.65 -0.32 -5.10
C VAL A 86 -11.05 -1.22 -3.94
N ALA A 87 -10.76 -0.84 -2.70
CA ALA A 87 -11.09 -1.62 -1.51
C ALA A 87 -12.61 -1.84 -1.37
N ALA A 88 -13.41 -0.81 -1.66
CA ALA A 88 -14.87 -0.92 -1.66
C ALA A 88 -15.41 -1.89 -2.72
N SER A 89 -14.74 -1.96 -3.87
CA SER A 89 -15.12 -2.83 -4.99
C SER A 89 -14.65 -4.27 -4.82
N VAL A 90 -13.48 -4.47 -4.23
CA VAL A 90 -12.78 -5.78 -4.22
C VAL A 90 -12.92 -6.48 -2.87
N ILE A 91 -12.87 -5.74 -1.76
CA ILE A 91 -12.97 -6.32 -0.42
C ILE A 91 -14.43 -6.31 0.04
N HIS A 92 -14.99 -5.11 0.26
CA HIS A 92 -16.36 -4.95 0.75
C HIS A 92 -16.81 -3.48 0.68
N PRO A 93 -18.08 -3.16 0.37
CA PRO A 93 -18.58 -1.78 0.33
C PRO A 93 -18.38 -0.95 1.60
N PHE A 94 -18.22 -1.60 2.76
CA PHE A 94 -17.87 -0.96 4.04
C PHE A 94 -16.61 -0.08 3.95
N TYR A 95 -15.66 -0.43 3.09
CA TYR A 95 -14.42 0.34 2.92
C TYR A 95 -14.63 1.75 2.35
N LYS A 96 -15.82 2.08 1.81
CA LYS A 96 -16.16 3.47 1.43
C LYS A 96 -15.98 4.46 2.58
N GLY A 97 -16.22 4.02 3.82
CA GLY A 97 -16.07 4.82 5.03
C GLY A 97 -14.72 4.67 5.75
N MET A 98 -13.75 3.92 5.20
CA MET A 98 -12.54 3.54 5.94
C MET A 98 -11.68 4.74 6.42
N LYS A 99 -11.84 5.91 5.78
CA LYS A 99 -11.10 7.14 6.06
C LYS A 99 -11.95 8.27 6.66
N GLN A 100 -13.21 8.00 7.02
CA GLN A 100 -14.18 9.06 7.36
C GLN A 100 -13.89 9.82 8.66
N ASN A 101 -13.08 9.25 9.56
CA ASN A 101 -12.72 9.86 10.85
C ASN A 101 -11.41 10.66 10.78
N PHE A 102 -10.85 10.86 9.59
CA PHE A 102 -9.60 11.60 9.40
C PHE A 102 -9.89 13.03 8.96
N ASP A 103 -9.48 14.00 9.77
CA ASP A 103 -9.59 15.41 9.40
C ASP A 103 -8.41 15.80 8.51
N ASN A 104 -8.66 15.99 7.21
CA ASN A 104 -7.61 16.34 6.26
C ASN A 104 -6.90 17.66 6.56
N GLU A 105 -7.51 18.62 7.26
CA GLU A 105 -6.86 19.90 7.55
C GLU A 105 -6.04 19.88 8.83
N GLU A 106 -6.55 19.23 9.87
CA GLU A 106 -5.90 19.17 11.15
C GLU A 106 -4.90 18.01 11.27
N ASP A 107 -5.30 16.81 10.85
CA ASP A 107 -4.52 15.60 11.10
C ASP A 107 -3.31 15.49 10.16
N HIS A 108 -3.40 16.03 8.94
CA HIS A 108 -2.25 16.09 8.02
C HIS A 108 -1.06 16.89 8.58
N LYS A 109 -1.27 17.79 9.54
CA LYS A 109 -0.20 18.58 10.17
C LYS A 109 0.49 17.82 11.31
N LYS A 110 -0.09 16.71 11.78
CA LYS A 110 0.32 15.99 12.99
C LYS A 110 1.22 14.77 12.71
N TRP A 111 1.54 14.47 11.44
CA TRP A 111 2.35 13.30 11.06
C TRP A 111 3.78 13.28 11.64
N GLY A 112 4.32 14.43 12.03
CA GLY A 112 5.63 14.53 12.71
C GLY A 112 5.56 14.63 14.22
N THR A 113 4.35 14.61 14.81
CA THR A 113 4.14 14.74 16.26
C THR A 113 4.59 13.45 16.95
N SER A 114 5.38 13.58 18.02
CA SER A 114 5.88 12.46 18.82
C SER A 114 5.36 12.54 20.26
N PRO A 115 4.71 11.48 20.79
CA PRO A 115 4.37 10.23 20.10
C PRO A 115 3.35 10.45 18.97
N LEU A 116 3.35 9.53 17.99
CA LEU A 116 2.39 9.59 16.88
C LEU A 116 0.98 9.37 17.45
N PRO A 117 0.01 10.29 17.21
CA PRO A 117 -1.35 10.14 17.71
C PRO A 117 -2.03 8.84 17.28
N ASP A 118 -2.84 8.25 18.16
CA ASP A 118 -3.50 6.95 17.93
C ASP A 118 -4.38 6.95 16.67
N ASN A 119 -5.08 8.05 16.38
CA ASN A 119 -5.88 8.18 15.16
C ASN A 119 -5.03 8.10 13.88
N LEU A 120 -3.79 8.63 13.91
CA LEU A 120 -2.85 8.55 12.79
C LEU A 120 -2.27 7.14 12.64
N ILE A 121 -2.01 6.45 13.75
CA ILE A 121 -1.58 5.05 13.74
C ILE A 121 -2.68 4.18 13.12
N GLU A 122 -3.93 4.35 13.58
CA GLU A 122 -5.09 3.62 13.06
C GLU A 122 -5.32 3.91 11.58
N TYR A 123 -5.26 5.18 11.17
CA TYR A 123 -5.41 5.57 9.76
C TYR A 123 -4.33 4.92 8.88
N ALA A 124 -3.05 5.00 9.27
CA ALA A 124 -1.96 4.40 8.52
C ALA A 124 -2.10 2.87 8.45
N ALA A 125 -2.44 2.21 9.55
CA ALA A 125 -2.66 0.76 9.55
C ALA A 125 -3.80 0.35 8.60
N LYS A 126 -4.93 1.07 8.64
CA LYS A 126 -6.06 0.82 7.72
C LYS A 126 -5.69 1.02 6.26
N ASP A 127 -4.90 2.04 5.96
CA ASP A 127 -4.47 2.36 4.59
C ASP A 127 -3.63 1.23 4.00
N VAL A 128 -2.54 0.81 4.67
CA VAL A 128 -1.72 -0.30 4.17
C VAL A 128 -2.44 -1.65 4.21
N TYR A 129 -3.32 -1.90 5.19
CA TYR A 129 -4.10 -3.14 5.25
C TYR A 129 -5.05 -3.25 4.06
N ALA A 130 -5.83 -2.19 3.78
CA ALA A 130 -6.75 -2.17 2.66
C ALA A 130 -6.02 -2.34 1.32
N MET A 131 -4.82 -1.76 1.19
CA MET A 131 -3.97 -1.93 0.02
C MET A 131 -3.52 -3.39 -0.12
N TYR A 132 -2.91 -3.96 0.91
CA TYR A 132 -2.44 -5.35 0.91
C TYR A 132 -3.57 -6.33 0.59
N LYS A 133 -4.71 -6.20 1.28
CA LYS A 133 -5.85 -7.11 1.13
C LYS A 133 -6.46 -6.99 -0.27
N SER A 134 -6.60 -5.78 -0.80
CA SER A 134 -7.09 -5.56 -2.17
C SER A 134 -6.16 -6.21 -3.19
N TRP A 135 -4.84 -5.98 -3.07
CA TRP A 135 -3.87 -6.56 -3.98
C TRP A 135 -3.90 -8.08 -3.94
N LYS A 136 -3.91 -8.70 -2.75
CA LYS A 136 -3.97 -10.16 -2.63
C LYS A 136 -5.22 -10.76 -3.27
N ILE A 137 -6.37 -10.11 -3.18
CA ILE A 137 -7.60 -10.60 -3.83
C ILE A 137 -7.47 -10.45 -5.36
N ILE A 138 -7.02 -9.29 -5.85
CA ILE A 138 -6.82 -9.04 -7.28
C ILE A 138 -5.83 -10.05 -7.88
N ASP A 139 -4.68 -10.22 -7.25
CA ASP A 139 -3.60 -11.14 -7.62
C ASP A 139 -4.10 -12.59 -7.72
N ASN A 140 -4.88 -13.04 -6.74
CA ASN A 140 -5.49 -14.38 -6.75
C ASN A 140 -6.53 -14.53 -7.88
N ILE A 141 -7.35 -13.50 -8.14
CA ILE A 141 -8.37 -13.53 -9.22
C ILE A 141 -7.69 -13.60 -10.58
N VAL A 142 -6.70 -12.73 -10.84
CA VAL A 142 -5.98 -12.67 -12.12
C VAL A 142 -5.22 -13.98 -12.34
N THR A 143 -4.49 -14.47 -11.33
CA THR A 143 -3.78 -15.75 -11.43
C THR A 143 -4.73 -16.91 -11.72
N GLY A 144 -5.87 -16.98 -11.02
CA GLY A 144 -6.86 -18.04 -11.24
C GLY A 144 -7.49 -17.97 -12.64
N TRP A 145 -7.71 -16.76 -13.15
CA TRP A 145 -8.20 -16.54 -14.51
C TRP A 145 -7.18 -17.00 -15.56
N ASP A 146 -5.91 -16.63 -15.41
CA ASP A 146 -4.85 -17.01 -16.36
C ASP A 146 -4.70 -18.53 -16.43
N ILE A 147 -4.70 -19.23 -15.29
CA ILE A 147 -4.66 -20.70 -15.23
C ILE A 147 -5.86 -21.33 -15.94
N ALA A 148 -7.06 -20.78 -15.73
CA ALA A 148 -8.26 -21.29 -16.39
C ALA A 148 -8.17 -21.14 -17.92
N GLN A 149 -7.66 -20.00 -18.42
CA GLN A 149 -7.47 -19.78 -19.85
C GLN A 149 -6.43 -20.74 -20.46
N GLU A 150 -5.32 -21.01 -19.76
CA GLU A 150 -4.32 -21.97 -20.22
C GLU A 150 -4.90 -23.38 -20.38
N GLN A 151 -5.73 -23.82 -19.43
CA GLN A 151 -6.40 -25.12 -19.47
C GLN A 151 -7.46 -25.23 -20.57
N GLU A 152 -8.10 -24.12 -20.95
CA GLU A 152 -9.03 -24.10 -22.09
C GLU A 152 -8.31 -24.24 -23.43
N VAL A 153 -7.08 -23.74 -23.55
CA VAL A 153 -6.27 -23.79 -24.78
C VAL A 153 -5.60 -25.14 -24.97
N ASP A 154 -5.19 -25.81 -23.90
CA ASP A 154 -4.59 -27.15 -23.93
C ASP A 154 -5.27 -28.07 -22.91
N PRO A 155 -6.43 -28.66 -23.26
CA PRO A 155 -7.19 -29.47 -22.31
C PRO A 155 -6.51 -30.80 -21.95
N TYR A 156 -5.48 -31.26 -22.69
CA TYR A 156 -4.75 -32.53 -22.45
C TYR A 156 -3.37 -32.61 -23.13
#